data_AF-A0A2P5FY84-F1
#
_entry.id   AF-A0A2P5FY84-F1
#
_cell.length_a   1.000
_cell.length_b   1.000
_cell.length_c   1.000
_cell.angle_alpha   90.00
_cell.angle_beta   90.00
_cell.angle_gamma   90.00
#
_symmetry.space_group_name_H-M   'P 1'
#
loop_
_entity.id
_entity.type
_entity.pdbx_description
1 polymer ?
#
loop_
_entity_poly.entity_id
_entity_poly.type
_entity_poly.pdbx_seq_one_letter_code
_entity_poly.pdbx_strand_id
1 'polypeptide(L)'
;MFTVLSIDGGGIRGIIPGTLLAFTESKLQELDGPDARLVDYFDVIAGTSTGGLVTTMLTAPNKDSRPLYAAKDITSFYLEHSPKIFPQQSRNNCLASIASLFGVVTGPKYDGKYLRSLTNRLLGDLTLKETLTNVLIPSFDIKLLQPVIFSTKDANENALRNARLSDICIATSAAPTFLPAHYFTTTDGNGKTRTFDLIDGGVAANNPFSFIQTSSQLSLLPIILSKTMLAISHISRNIAINKNSEFRDVEPMNGKNLLVLSLGTGTPKQEEKYNAANASKWGLIKWMFNNGRTPLIDIYGDASSDVVDFHISTLFQSFNSKKNYLRIQVVNFLFYFYKFGMYTRRIIFSIPNAIDVSDTFRGCLAS
;
A
#
# COMPACT_ATOMS: atom_id res chain seq x y z
N MET A 1 -15.54 -14.46 12.25
CA MET A 1 -14.24 -13.77 12.46
C MET A 1 -14.05 -12.83 11.28
N PHE A 2 -13.63 -11.59 11.52
CA PHE A 2 -13.50 -10.55 10.50
C PHE A 2 -12.07 -10.56 9.93
N THR A 3 -11.92 -10.63 8.61
CA THR A 3 -10.65 -10.89 7.94
C THR A 3 -10.09 -9.65 7.23
N VAL A 4 -8.81 -9.36 7.45
CA VAL A 4 -8.13 -8.19 6.89
C VAL A 4 -6.86 -8.61 6.17
N LEU A 5 -6.73 -8.21 4.92
CA LEU A 5 -5.48 -8.25 4.16
C LEU A 5 -4.87 -6.85 4.09
N SER A 6 -3.60 -6.71 4.45
CA SER A 6 -2.88 -5.43 4.44
C SER A 6 -1.59 -5.56 3.63
N ILE A 7 -1.39 -4.69 2.64
CA ILE A 7 -0.28 -4.77 1.68
C ILE A 7 0.57 -3.50 1.71
N ASP A 8 1.88 -3.67 1.89
CA ASP A 8 2.86 -2.58 1.91
C ASP A 8 3.16 -1.95 0.56
N GLY A 9 3.52 -0.67 0.62
CA GLY A 9 4.12 0.05 -0.50
C GLY A 9 5.58 -0.34 -0.67
N GLY A 10 6.15 -0.09 -1.85
CA GLY A 10 7.55 -0.42 -2.11
C GLY A 10 8.00 -0.31 -3.57
N GLY A 11 7.26 0.40 -4.42
CA GLY A 11 7.56 0.49 -5.85
C GLY A 11 7.54 -0.90 -6.50
N ILE A 12 8.60 -1.23 -7.25
CA ILE A 12 8.74 -2.52 -7.93
C ILE A 12 8.78 -3.74 -6.97
N ARG A 13 9.03 -3.52 -5.67
CA ARG A 13 9.05 -4.59 -4.67
C ARG A 13 7.68 -5.20 -4.40
N GLY A 14 6.61 -4.69 -5.00
CA GLY A 14 5.27 -5.32 -5.00
C GLY A 14 5.25 -6.76 -5.53
N ILE A 15 6.29 -7.18 -6.25
CA ILE A 15 6.51 -8.57 -6.63
C ILE A 15 6.58 -9.51 -5.41
N ILE A 16 7.11 -9.06 -4.27
CA ILE A 16 7.21 -9.87 -3.05
C ILE A 16 5.82 -10.22 -2.51
N PRO A 17 4.97 -9.25 -2.12
CA PRO A 17 3.61 -9.58 -1.70
C PRO A 17 2.80 -10.22 -2.82
N GLY A 18 2.99 -9.87 -4.10
CA GLY A 18 2.33 -10.53 -5.22
C GLY A 18 2.62 -12.04 -5.30
N THR A 19 3.85 -12.45 -5.01
CA THR A 19 4.23 -13.88 -4.97
C THR A 19 3.57 -14.61 -3.79
N LEU A 20 3.54 -13.97 -2.62
CA LEU A 20 2.88 -14.53 -1.44
C LEU A 20 1.37 -14.67 -1.65
N LEU A 21 0.74 -13.65 -2.23
CA LEU A 21 -0.68 -13.66 -2.56
C LEU A 21 -1.03 -14.75 -3.58
N ALA A 22 -0.19 -14.96 -4.60
CA ALA A 22 -0.36 -16.04 -5.57
C ALA A 22 -0.33 -17.41 -4.89
N PHE A 23 0.60 -17.62 -3.95
CA PHE A 23 0.65 -18.84 -3.16
C PHE A 23 -0.59 -19.00 -2.26
N THR A 24 -0.98 -17.95 -1.53
CA THR A 24 -2.18 -17.96 -0.68
C THR A 24 -3.43 -18.29 -1.48
N GLU A 25 -3.67 -17.62 -2.61
CA GLU A 25 -4.83 -17.86 -3.46
C GLU A 25 -4.82 -19.29 -4.04
N SER A 26 -3.65 -19.81 -4.43
CA SER A 26 -3.52 -21.22 -4.86
C SER A 26 -3.90 -22.21 -3.75
N LYS A 27 -3.56 -21.92 -2.48
CA LYS A 27 -3.95 -22.78 -1.36
C LYS A 27 -5.44 -22.72 -1.05
N LEU A 28 -6.06 -21.56 -1.22
CA LEU A 28 -7.52 -21.44 -1.12
C LEU A 28 -8.22 -22.19 -2.26
N GLN A 29 -7.67 -22.14 -3.48
CA GLN A 29 -8.19 -22.88 -4.63
C GLN A 29 -8.06 -24.40 -4.49
N GLU A 30 -7.01 -24.89 -3.82
CA GLU A 30 -6.88 -26.32 -3.47
C GLU A 30 -7.99 -26.78 -2.51
N LEU A 31 -8.51 -25.88 -1.66
CA LEU A 31 -9.54 -26.20 -0.67
C LEU A 31 -10.96 -26.06 -1.24
N ASP A 32 -11.24 -24.94 -1.92
CA ASP A 32 -12.62 -24.55 -2.27
C ASP A 32 -12.86 -24.48 -3.78
N GLY A 33 -11.85 -24.81 -4.59
CA GLY A 33 -11.95 -24.91 -6.05
C GLY A 33 -11.30 -23.77 -6.83
N PRO A 34 -11.13 -23.94 -8.16
CA PRO A 34 -10.29 -23.08 -9.00
C PRO A 34 -10.79 -21.63 -9.14
N ASP A 35 -12.08 -21.40 -8.86
CA ASP A 35 -12.71 -20.08 -8.97
C ASP A 35 -12.55 -19.22 -7.72
N ALA A 36 -12.07 -19.79 -6.60
CA ALA A 36 -11.78 -19.07 -5.37
C ALA A 36 -10.78 -17.92 -5.61
N ARG A 37 -11.09 -16.74 -5.06
CA ARG A 37 -10.24 -15.54 -5.11
C ARG A 37 -10.13 -14.91 -3.74
N LEU A 38 -9.08 -14.13 -3.52
CA LEU A 38 -8.84 -13.48 -2.22
C LEU A 38 -10.02 -12.63 -1.71
N VAL A 39 -10.78 -11.99 -2.60
CA VAL A 39 -11.96 -11.19 -2.22
C VAL A 39 -13.08 -12.00 -1.59
N ASP A 40 -13.12 -13.31 -1.81
CA ASP A 40 -14.14 -14.20 -1.25
C ASP A 40 -13.87 -14.50 0.24
N TYR A 41 -12.64 -14.25 0.72
CA TYR A 41 -12.18 -14.59 2.07
C TYR A 41 -11.82 -13.38 2.92
N PHE A 42 -11.58 -12.21 2.30
CA PHE A 42 -11.16 -10.99 2.99
C PHE A 42 -12.26 -9.93 2.99
N ASP A 43 -12.79 -9.62 4.18
CA ASP A 43 -13.79 -8.57 4.39
C ASP A 43 -13.24 -7.17 4.11
N VAL A 44 -11.93 -6.98 4.33
CA VAL A 44 -11.21 -5.74 4.02
C VAL A 44 -9.86 -6.04 3.37
N ILE A 45 -9.57 -5.32 2.28
CA ILE A 45 -8.24 -5.31 1.66
C ILE A 45 -7.68 -3.88 1.67
N ALA A 46 -6.58 -3.68 2.41
CA ALA A 46 -5.89 -2.41 2.55
C ALA A 46 -4.55 -2.42 1.82
N GLY A 47 -4.18 -1.30 1.20
CA GLY A 47 -2.94 -1.23 0.43
C GLY A 47 -2.45 0.20 0.25
N THR A 48 -1.13 0.42 0.40
CA THR A 48 -0.49 1.74 0.22
C THR A 48 0.44 1.72 -0.98
N SER A 49 0.42 2.77 -1.81
CA SER A 49 1.29 2.87 -2.99
C SER A 49 1.10 1.67 -3.91
N THR A 50 2.18 0.99 -4.31
CA THR A 50 2.16 -0.34 -4.93
C THR A 50 1.16 -1.31 -4.31
N GLY A 51 1.04 -1.35 -2.97
CA GLY A 51 0.05 -2.18 -2.29
C GLY A 51 -1.39 -1.76 -2.62
N GLY A 52 -1.66 -0.47 -2.77
CA GLY A 52 -2.96 0.05 -3.21
C GLY A 52 -3.28 -0.26 -4.68
N LEU A 53 -2.26 -0.32 -5.53
CA LEU A 53 -2.40 -0.85 -6.90
C LEU A 53 -2.82 -2.32 -6.85
N VAL A 54 -2.13 -3.15 -6.05
CA VAL A 54 -2.46 -4.57 -5.88
C VAL A 54 -3.87 -4.74 -5.29
N THR A 55 -4.23 -3.97 -4.27
CA THR A 55 -5.60 -3.94 -3.73
C THR A 55 -6.60 -3.67 -4.83
N THR A 56 -6.37 -2.69 -5.70
CA THR A 56 -7.28 -2.37 -6.80
C THR A 56 -7.34 -3.50 -7.82
N MET A 57 -6.22 -4.12 -8.18
CA MET A 57 -6.18 -5.27 -9.10
C MET A 57 -7.02 -6.46 -8.59
N LEU A 58 -6.99 -6.70 -7.27
CA LEU A 58 -7.71 -7.79 -6.62
C LEU A 58 -9.19 -7.49 -6.37
N THR A 59 -9.60 -6.22 -6.36
CA THR A 59 -10.95 -5.83 -5.89
C THR A 59 -11.80 -5.12 -6.93
N ALA A 60 -11.20 -4.56 -7.98
CA ALA A 60 -11.95 -4.00 -9.08
C ALA A 60 -12.69 -5.11 -9.84
N PRO A 61 -14.00 -4.94 -10.13
CA PRO A 61 -14.78 -5.97 -10.80
C PRO A 61 -14.48 -6.00 -12.31
N ASN A 62 -14.48 -7.19 -12.87
CA ASN A 62 -14.61 -7.45 -14.29
C ASN A 62 -16.10 -7.55 -14.68
N LYS A 63 -16.39 -7.88 -15.94
CA LYS A 63 -17.77 -7.99 -16.46
C LYS A 63 -18.63 -9.05 -15.76
N ASP A 64 -17.99 -10.06 -15.17
CA ASP A 64 -18.63 -11.18 -14.50
C ASP A 64 -18.69 -10.96 -12.97
N SER A 65 -18.44 -9.73 -12.49
CA SER A 65 -18.37 -9.40 -11.05
C SER A 65 -17.34 -10.23 -10.29
N ARG A 66 -16.24 -10.60 -10.96
CA ARG A 66 -15.05 -11.22 -10.36
C ARG A 66 -13.86 -10.26 -10.43
N PRO A 67 -12.80 -10.46 -9.64
CA PRO A 67 -11.61 -9.61 -9.70
C PRO A 67 -11.03 -9.48 -11.11
N LEU A 68 -10.59 -8.28 -11.48
CA LEU A 68 -9.87 -8.03 -12.74
C LEU A 68 -8.62 -8.90 -12.89
N TYR A 69 -7.95 -9.20 -11.78
CA TYR A 69 -6.74 -10.02 -11.76
C TYR A 69 -6.87 -11.15 -10.74
N ALA A 70 -6.36 -12.34 -11.09
CA ALA A 70 -6.02 -13.34 -10.11
C ALA A 70 -4.67 -12.97 -9.45
N ALA A 71 -4.43 -13.45 -8.24
CA ALA A 71 -3.21 -13.11 -7.50
C ALA A 71 -1.93 -13.53 -8.24
N LYS A 72 -1.98 -14.65 -8.98
CA LYS A 72 -0.88 -15.14 -9.84
C LYS A 72 -0.46 -14.17 -10.95
N ASP A 73 -1.34 -13.26 -11.35
CA ASP A 73 -1.10 -12.34 -12.47
C ASP A 73 -0.38 -11.06 -12.01
N ILE A 74 -0.35 -10.79 -10.70
CA ILE A 74 0.27 -9.58 -10.12
C ILE A 74 1.76 -9.52 -10.46
N THR A 75 2.48 -10.63 -10.30
CA THR A 75 3.92 -10.71 -10.59
C THR A 75 4.21 -10.45 -12.06
N SER A 76 3.43 -11.06 -12.95
CA SER A 76 3.51 -10.85 -14.40
C SER A 76 3.27 -9.39 -14.78
N PHE A 77 2.26 -8.76 -14.16
CA PHE A 77 1.98 -7.34 -14.32
C PHE A 77 3.19 -6.48 -13.96
N TYR A 78 3.82 -6.69 -12.80
CA TYR A 78 5.00 -5.92 -12.42
C TYR A 78 6.19 -6.17 -13.36
N LEU A 79 6.42 -7.41 -13.79
CA LEU A 79 7.50 -7.73 -14.73
C LEU A 79 7.33 -7.03 -16.08
N GLU A 80 6.09 -6.92 -16.57
CA GLU A 80 5.81 -6.26 -17.84
C GLU A 80 5.83 -4.72 -17.74
N HIS A 81 5.18 -4.17 -16.71
CA HIS A 81 4.89 -2.74 -16.66
C HIS A 81 5.96 -1.93 -15.91
N SER A 82 6.66 -2.50 -14.93
CA SER A 82 7.64 -1.73 -14.13
C SER A 82 8.75 -1.08 -14.95
N PRO A 83 9.34 -1.71 -15.99
CA PRO A 83 10.36 -1.06 -16.82
C PRO A 83 9.84 0.15 -17.60
N LYS A 84 8.53 0.21 -17.87
CA LYS A 84 7.87 1.30 -18.59
C LYS A 84 7.38 2.39 -17.63
N ILE A 85 6.99 2.01 -16.40
CA ILE A 85 6.66 2.95 -15.32
C ILE A 85 7.93 3.65 -14.81
N PHE A 86 9.04 2.90 -14.71
CA PHE A 86 10.33 3.35 -14.20
C PHE A 86 11.43 3.16 -15.25
N PRO A 87 11.40 3.90 -16.37
CA PRO A 87 12.39 3.75 -17.43
C PRO A 87 13.79 4.07 -16.90
N GLN A 88 14.75 3.17 -17.15
CA GLN A 88 16.14 3.44 -16.85
C GLN A 88 16.69 4.44 -17.87
N GLN A 89 17.26 5.55 -17.40
CA GLN A 89 17.94 6.50 -18.29
C GLN A 89 19.15 5.82 -18.93
N SER A 90 19.16 5.76 -20.27
CA SER A 90 20.29 5.22 -21.04
C SER A 90 21.56 6.05 -20.77
N ARG A 91 22.67 5.36 -20.56
CA ARG A 91 23.98 5.88 -20.15
C ARG A 91 24.72 6.66 -21.25
N ASN A 92 24.01 7.22 -22.23
CA ASN A 92 24.59 7.89 -23.40
C ASN A 92 24.68 9.42 -23.26
N ASN A 93 24.22 10.03 -22.17
CA ASN A 93 24.44 11.46 -21.93
C ASN A 93 25.64 11.69 -21.00
N CYS A 94 26.85 11.52 -21.56
CA CYS A 94 28.11 11.92 -20.93
C CYS A 94 28.21 13.46 -20.72
N LEU A 95 27.28 14.24 -21.29
CA LEU A 95 27.20 15.70 -21.18
C LEU A 95 26.38 16.22 -19.98
N ALA A 96 25.71 15.35 -19.21
CA ALA A 96 24.86 15.77 -18.09
C ALA A 96 25.63 16.12 -16.79
N SER A 97 26.90 15.73 -16.68
CA SER A 97 27.68 15.87 -15.43
C SER A 97 28.07 17.32 -15.05
N ILE A 98 27.94 18.29 -15.96
CA ILE A 98 28.31 19.69 -15.69
C ILE A 98 27.06 20.53 -15.34
N ALA A 99 25.87 20.13 -15.77
CA ALA A 99 24.61 20.82 -15.44
C ALA A 99 24.15 20.59 -13.98
N SER A 100 24.63 19.53 -13.31
CA SER A 100 24.19 19.13 -11.97
C SER A 100 24.74 19.98 -10.81
N LEU A 101 25.69 20.88 -11.06
CA LEU A 101 26.26 21.76 -10.02
C LEU A 101 25.56 23.13 -9.93
N PHE A 102 24.87 23.58 -11.00
CA PHE A 102 24.20 24.89 -11.04
C PHE A 102 22.70 24.83 -11.41
N GLY A 103 22.16 23.66 -11.75
CA GLY A 103 20.73 23.47 -12.00
C GLY A 103 20.08 22.61 -10.91
N VAL A 104 19.33 23.24 -10.01
CA VAL A 104 18.33 22.54 -9.17
C VAL A 104 17.36 21.86 -10.14
N VAL A 105 17.55 20.56 -10.35
CA VAL A 105 16.88 19.78 -11.40
C VAL A 105 15.36 19.85 -11.18
N THR A 106 14.67 20.50 -12.11
CA THR A 106 13.23 20.76 -12.07
C THR A 106 12.43 19.49 -12.35
N GLY A 107 11.54 19.10 -11.42
CA GLY A 107 10.54 18.04 -11.62
C GLY A 107 10.89 16.67 -11.03
N PRO A 108 9.91 15.74 -10.96
CA PRO A 108 10.10 14.39 -10.42
C PRO A 108 10.94 13.49 -11.34
N LYS A 109 11.51 12.42 -10.78
CA LYS A 109 12.37 11.45 -11.50
C LYS A 109 11.66 10.78 -12.70
N TYR A 110 10.35 10.56 -12.58
CA TYR A 110 9.51 9.97 -13.62
C TYR A 110 8.29 10.85 -13.87
N ASP A 111 7.83 10.92 -15.12
CA ASP A 111 6.73 11.80 -15.53
C ASP A 111 5.32 11.27 -15.17
N GLY A 112 5.22 9.99 -14.79
CA GLY A 112 3.97 9.32 -14.44
C GLY A 112 2.99 9.13 -15.60
N LYS A 113 3.33 9.49 -16.85
CA LYS A 113 2.40 9.44 -17.99
C LYS A 113 2.00 8.01 -18.32
N TYR A 114 2.97 7.09 -18.33
CA TYR A 114 2.70 5.68 -18.59
C TYR A 114 1.80 5.06 -17.53
N LEU A 115 2.06 5.34 -16.24
CA LEU A 115 1.23 4.83 -15.14
C LEU A 115 -0.21 5.34 -15.26
N ARG A 116 -0.40 6.64 -15.54
CA ARG A 116 -1.73 7.24 -15.74
C ARG A 116 -2.47 6.64 -16.93
N SER A 117 -1.79 6.45 -18.05
CA SER A 117 -2.39 5.80 -19.23
C SER A 117 -2.76 4.35 -18.95
N LEU A 118 -1.89 3.61 -18.24
CA LEU A 118 -2.12 2.22 -17.88
C LEU A 118 -3.32 2.06 -16.94
N THR A 119 -3.40 2.85 -15.87
CA THR A 119 -4.52 2.76 -14.91
C THR A 119 -5.84 3.16 -15.55
N ASN A 120 -5.86 4.22 -16.36
CA ASN A 120 -7.07 4.61 -17.10
C ASN A 120 -7.53 3.54 -18.09
N ARG A 121 -6.60 2.87 -18.79
CA ARG A 121 -6.95 1.80 -19.72
C ARG A 121 -7.52 0.57 -19.02
N LEU A 122 -6.98 0.21 -17.85
CA LEU A 122 -7.37 -1.00 -17.13
C LEU A 122 -8.64 -0.82 -16.31
N LEU A 123 -8.79 0.35 -15.66
CA LEU A 123 -9.85 0.60 -14.70
C LEU A 123 -11.00 1.41 -15.30
N GLY A 124 -10.78 2.09 -16.43
CA GLY A 124 -11.79 2.91 -17.09
C GLY A 124 -12.43 3.88 -16.09
N ASP A 125 -13.76 3.89 -16.06
CA ASP A 125 -14.55 4.76 -15.19
C ASP A 125 -14.98 4.09 -13.88
N LEU A 126 -14.44 2.90 -13.56
CA LEU A 126 -14.73 2.22 -12.30
C LEU A 126 -14.38 3.13 -11.12
N THR A 127 -15.31 3.20 -10.18
CA THR A 127 -15.26 4.02 -8.98
C THR A 127 -15.08 3.18 -7.72
N LEU A 128 -14.72 3.84 -6.64
CA LEU A 128 -14.41 3.21 -5.37
C LEU A 128 -15.55 2.37 -4.78
N LYS A 129 -16.81 2.77 -4.99
CA LYS A 129 -17.98 2.01 -4.53
C LYS A 129 -18.19 0.68 -5.26
N GLU A 130 -17.59 0.51 -6.44
CA GLU A 130 -17.77 -0.68 -7.29
C GLU A 130 -16.81 -1.81 -6.90
N THR A 131 -15.90 -1.60 -5.93
CA THR A 131 -15.01 -2.65 -5.46
C THR A 131 -15.76 -3.82 -4.83
N LEU A 132 -15.32 -5.04 -5.12
CA LEU A 132 -15.96 -6.31 -4.69
C LEU A 132 -15.95 -6.57 -3.18
N THR A 133 -15.08 -5.89 -2.44
CA THR A 133 -15.00 -5.94 -0.97
C THR A 133 -14.60 -4.55 -0.45
N ASN A 134 -14.61 -4.34 0.86
CA ASN A 134 -14.19 -3.05 1.41
C ASN A 134 -12.69 -2.85 1.20
N VAL A 135 -12.32 -1.72 0.61
CA VAL A 135 -10.91 -1.34 0.46
C VAL A 135 -10.51 -0.18 1.34
N LEU A 136 -9.22 -0.08 1.65
CA LEU A 136 -8.61 1.07 2.31
C LEU A 136 -7.30 1.45 1.62
N ILE A 137 -7.31 2.58 0.92
CA ILE A 137 -6.16 3.06 0.15
C ILE A 137 -5.82 4.49 0.63
N PRO A 138 -4.71 4.68 1.38
CA PRO A 138 -4.30 6.00 1.84
C PRO A 138 -3.62 6.81 0.73
N SER A 139 -3.72 8.13 0.88
CA SER A 139 -2.95 9.17 0.19
C SER A 139 -2.74 10.35 1.16
N PHE A 140 -2.00 11.37 0.76
CA PHE A 140 -1.83 12.59 1.55
C PHE A 140 -2.17 13.83 0.72
N ASP A 141 -3.07 14.67 1.23
CA ASP A 141 -3.47 15.92 0.58
C ASP A 141 -2.53 17.05 0.98
N ILE A 142 -1.79 17.59 0.01
CA ILE A 142 -0.77 18.62 0.26
C ILE A 142 -1.36 20.02 0.40
N LYS A 143 -2.59 20.24 -0.07
CA LYS A 143 -3.27 21.53 0.06
C LYS A 143 -3.90 21.67 1.44
N LEU A 144 -4.47 20.59 1.96
CA LEU A 144 -5.09 20.53 3.28
C LEU A 144 -4.13 20.00 4.37
N LEU A 145 -2.94 19.54 3.98
CA LEU A 145 -1.92 18.96 4.86
C LEU A 145 -2.46 17.86 5.77
N GLN A 146 -3.27 16.96 5.22
CA GLN A 146 -3.92 15.88 5.96
C GLN A 146 -3.96 14.57 5.17
N PRO A 147 -3.99 13.41 5.86
CA PRO A 147 -4.20 12.13 5.19
C PRO A 147 -5.61 12.07 4.56
N VAL A 148 -5.69 11.48 3.37
CA VAL A 148 -6.95 11.14 2.71
C VAL A 148 -6.99 9.63 2.54
N ILE A 149 -7.91 8.98 3.25
CA ILE A 149 -8.16 7.55 3.15
C ILE A 149 -9.34 7.32 2.23
N PHE A 150 -9.10 6.63 1.11
CA PHE A 150 -10.14 6.16 0.22
C PHE A 150 -10.67 4.83 0.77
N SER A 151 -11.96 4.80 1.13
CA SER A 151 -12.65 3.58 1.53
C SER A 151 -13.93 3.36 0.73
N THR A 152 -14.25 2.09 0.43
CA THR A 152 -15.50 1.70 -0.23
C THR A 152 -16.71 2.19 0.58
N LYS A 153 -16.63 2.05 1.90
CA LYS A 153 -17.70 2.48 2.81
C LYS A 153 -17.93 4.00 2.74
N ASP A 154 -16.88 4.81 2.82
CA ASP A 154 -17.03 6.27 2.75
C ASP A 154 -17.55 6.71 1.37
N ALA A 155 -17.19 5.99 0.30
CA ALA A 155 -17.70 6.22 -1.05
C ALA A 155 -19.20 5.89 -1.18
N ASN A 156 -19.68 4.87 -0.46
CA ASN A 156 -21.10 4.53 -0.40
C ASN A 156 -21.91 5.58 0.38
N GLU A 157 -21.32 6.19 1.41
CA GLU A 157 -21.99 7.20 2.25
C GLU A 157 -21.89 8.62 1.66
N ASN A 158 -20.84 8.93 0.90
CA ASN A 158 -20.58 10.25 0.38
C ASN A 158 -20.06 10.20 -1.06
N ALA A 159 -20.90 10.65 -2.01
CA ALA A 159 -20.56 10.71 -3.43
C ALA A 159 -19.27 11.51 -3.72
N LEU A 160 -18.95 12.52 -2.92
CA LEU A 160 -17.69 13.29 -3.05
C LEU A 160 -16.44 12.49 -2.68
N ARG A 161 -16.60 11.34 -2.00
CA ARG A 161 -15.52 10.39 -1.73
C ARG A 161 -15.48 9.21 -2.70
N ASN A 162 -16.46 9.10 -3.60
CA ASN A 162 -16.50 8.07 -4.64
C ASN A 162 -15.63 8.45 -5.86
N ALA A 163 -14.32 8.48 -5.66
CA ALA A 163 -13.36 8.76 -6.73
C ALA A 163 -13.18 7.57 -7.69
N ARG A 164 -12.64 7.84 -8.89
CA ARG A 164 -12.24 6.78 -9.83
C ARG A 164 -11.08 5.98 -9.25
N LEU A 165 -11.11 4.66 -9.44
CA LEU A 165 -10.02 3.78 -9.02
C LEU A 165 -8.71 4.14 -9.73
N SER A 166 -8.77 4.64 -10.97
CA SER A 166 -7.57 5.10 -11.70
C SER A 166 -6.91 6.30 -11.02
N ASP A 167 -7.69 7.29 -10.57
CA ASP A 167 -7.16 8.46 -9.85
C ASP A 167 -6.58 8.07 -8.48
N ILE A 168 -7.27 7.18 -7.76
CA ILE A 168 -6.81 6.64 -6.48
C ILE A 168 -5.47 5.90 -6.65
N CYS A 169 -5.34 5.06 -7.69
CA CYS A 169 -4.09 4.36 -8.02
C CYS A 169 -2.91 5.31 -8.24
N ILE A 170 -3.14 6.41 -8.97
CA ILE A 170 -2.08 7.41 -9.21
C ILE A 170 -1.75 8.15 -7.92
N ALA A 171 -2.77 8.62 -7.18
CA ALA A 171 -2.59 9.35 -5.94
C ALA A 171 -1.81 8.56 -4.90
N THR A 172 -2.22 7.31 -4.62
CA THR A 172 -1.56 6.49 -3.59
C THR A 172 -0.11 6.17 -3.94
N SER A 173 0.26 6.17 -5.24
CA SER A 173 1.60 5.81 -5.73
C SER A 173 2.50 7.03 -6.05
N ALA A 174 2.00 8.26 -5.88
CA ALA A 174 2.68 9.49 -6.30
C ALA A 174 3.80 9.89 -5.32
N ALA A 175 4.85 9.07 -5.23
CA ALA A 175 5.91 9.23 -4.23
C ALA A 175 6.71 10.51 -4.50
N PRO A 176 6.87 11.40 -3.49
CA PRO A 176 7.63 12.64 -3.66
C PRO A 176 9.02 12.37 -4.23
N THR A 177 9.48 13.25 -5.12
CA THR A 177 10.73 13.12 -5.91
C THR A 177 10.72 12.03 -6.98
N PHE A 178 9.82 11.04 -6.92
CA PHE A 178 9.74 9.95 -7.91
C PHE A 178 8.66 10.18 -8.96
N LEU A 179 7.44 10.54 -8.54
CA LEU A 179 6.29 10.75 -9.41
C LEU A 179 5.64 12.11 -9.12
N PRO A 180 4.95 12.73 -10.10
CA PRO A 180 4.26 13.98 -9.89
C PRO A 180 3.07 13.79 -8.95
N ALA A 181 2.75 14.83 -8.17
CA ALA A 181 1.50 14.92 -7.43
C ALA A 181 0.29 14.79 -8.38
N HIS A 182 -0.82 14.31 -7.85
CA HIS A 182 -2.01 13.99 -8.63
C HIS A 182 -3.18 14.84 -8.19
N TYR A 183 -3.77 15.55 -9.14
CA TYR A 183 -4.96 16.36 -8.97
C TYR A 183 -6.15 15.75 -9.69
N PHE A 184 -7.31 15.74 -9.02
CA PHE A 184 -8.60 15.45 -9.63
C PHE A 184 -9.75 16.09 -8.83
N THR A 185 -10.97 15.95 -9.35
CA THR A 185 -12.18 16.50 -8.72
C THR A 185 -13.28 15.45 -8.77
N THR A 186 -14.02 15.30 -7.67
CA THR A 186 -15.27 14.54 -7.63
C THR A 186 -16.45 15.52 -7.59
N THR A 187 -17.60 15.08 -8.11
CA THR A 187 -18.84 15.86 -8.14
C THR A 187 -19.99 14.98 -7.65
N ASP A 188 -20.85 15.51 -6.78
CA ASP A 188 -22.06 14.80 -6.36
C ASP A 188 -23.25 15.07 -7.30
N GLY A 189 -24.39 14.41 -7.05
CA GLY A 189 -25.61 14.58 -7.86
C GLY A 189 -26.22 15.99 -7.80
N ASN A 190 -25.82 16.83 -6.85
CA ASN A 190 -26.27 18.21 -6.71
C ASN A 190 -25.30 19.21 -7.35
N GLY A 191 -24.25 18.73 -8.02
CA GLY A 191 -23.23 19.57 -8.65
C GLY A 191 -22.19 20.15 -7.67
N LYS A 192 -22.20 19.74 -6.39
CA LYS A 192 -21.15 20.12 -5.45
C LYS A 192 -19.88 19.37 -5.80
N THR A 193 -18.74 20.05 -5.73
CA THR A 193 -17.45 19.47 -6.08
C THR A 193 -16.52 19.35 -4.88
N ARG A 194 -15.58 18.41 -4.95
CA ARG A 194 -14.44 18.31 -4.03
C ARG A 194 -13.18 18.07 -4.84
N THR A 195 -12.18 18.92 -4.61
CA THR A 195 -10.85 18.79 -5.22
C THR A 195 -9.94 17.97 -4.33
N PHE A 196 -8.96 17.32 -4.95
CA PHE A 196 -7.94 16.53 -4.27
C PHE A 196 -6.57 16.87 -4.84
N ASP A 197 -5.60 17.21 -3.97
CA ASP A 197 -4.23 17.54 -4.33
C ASP A 197 -3.27 16.55 -3.65
N LEU A 198 -3.05 15.38 -4.27
CA LEU A 198 -2.58 14.20 -3.55
C LEU A 198 -1.15 13.76 -3.92
N ILE A 199 -0.46 13.24 -2.91
CA ILE A 199 0.80 12.48 -3.03
C ILE A 199 0.67 11.10 -2.36
N ASP A 200 1.71 10.28 -2.51
CA ASP A 200 1.75 8.89 -2.05
C ASP A 200 1.30 8.71 -0.60
N GLY A 201 0.51 7.67 -0.38
CA GLY A 201 -0.03 7.31 0.92
C GLY A 201 1.03 6.89 1.94
N GLY A 202 2.24 6.55 1.49
CA GLY A 202 3.41 6.35 2.33
C GLY A 202 3.70 7.59 3.17
N VAL A 203 3.50 8.81 2.66
CA VAL A 203 3.69 10.02 3.47
C VAL A 203 2.70 10.08 4.64
N ALA A 204 1.45 9.67 4.41
CA ALA A 204 0.41 9.58 5.43
C ALA A 204 0.61 8.40 6.40
N ALA A 205 0.96 7.23 5.86
CA ALA A 205 1.16 6.00 6.62
C ALA A 205 2.47 6.02 7.43
N ASN A 206 3.37 6.98 7.17
CA ASN A 206 4.68 7.09 7.80
C ASN A 206 4.81 8.30 8.73
N ASN A 207 3.72 9.05 8.96
CA ASN A 207 3.75 10.22 9.82
C ASN A 207 3.12 9.91 11.19
N PRO A 208 3.91 9.84 12.28
CA PRO A 208 3.38 9.70 13.62
C PRO A 208 2.58 10.91 14.13
N PHE A 209 2.43 11.98 13.33
CA PHE A 209 1.89 13.27 13.81
C PHE A 209 0.57 13.76 13.19
N SER A 210 -0.16 13.00 12.37
CA SER A 210 -1.45 13.50 11.88
C SER A 210 -2.62 13.14 12.81
N PHE A 211 -2.98 14.10 13.66
CA PHE A 211 -4.27 14.13 14.35
C PHE A 211 -5.40 14.23 13.31
N ILE A 212 -6.30 13.25 13.27
CA ILE A 212 -7.56 13.40 12.54
C ILE A 212 -8.52 14.20 13.43
N GLN A 213 -8.66 15.49 13.15
CA GLN A 213 -9.89 16.22 13.48
C GLN A 213 -10.92 15.95 12.38
N THR A 214 -11.86 15.06 12.64
CA THR A 214 -13.16 15.11 11.97
C THR A 214 -14.21 15.38 13.03
N SER A 215 -14.82 16.56 12.89
CA SER A 215 -15.83 17.14 13.76
C SER A 215 -17.07 16.26 13.86
N SER A 216 -17.14 15.43 14.91
CA SER A 216 -18.33 15.11 15.70
C SER A 216 -18.00 13.95 16.64
N GLN A 217 -17.73 14.29 17.91
CA GLN A 217 -17.70 13.43 19.10
C GLN A 217 -17.13 12.00 18.94
N LEU A 218 -15.83 11.82 19.19
CA LEU A 218 -15.39 11.09 20.38
C LEU A 218 -13.94 11.48 20.71
N SER A 219 -13.73 11.86 21.95
CA SER A 219 -12.49 12.32 22.56
C SER A 219 -11.48 11.19 22.79
N LEU A 220 -10.20 11.51 22.53
CA LEU A 220 -8.98 11.01 23.19
C LEU A 220 -8.51 9.57 22.91
N LEU A 221 -7.65 9.41 21.88
CA LEU A 221 -6.39 8.65 21.94
C LEU A 221 -5.56 8.91 20.65
N PRO A 222 -4.26 9.24 20.73
CA PRO A 222 -3.42 9.45 19.55
C PRO A 222 -3.13 8.09 18.88
N ILE A 223 -3.95 7.72 17.89
CA ILE A 223 -3.72 6.52 17.07
C ILE A 223 -2.91 6.94 15.84
N ILE A 224 -1.60 6.74 15.97
CA ILE A 224 -0.61 6.83 14.91
C ILE A 224 -1.01 5.87 13.78
N LEU A 225 -1.19 6.41 12.58
CA LEU A 225 -1.91 5.78 11.47
C LEU A 225 -1.08 4.68 10.77
N SER A 226 -1.03 3.50 11.37
CA SER A 226 -0.90 2.28 10.58
C SER A 226 -2.14 2.11 9.70
N LYS A 227 -2.00 1.79 8.42
CA LYS A 227 -3.15 1.38 7.57
C LYS A 227 -3.90 0.16 8.14
N THR A 228 -3.21 -0.72 8.87
CA THR A 228 -3.81 -1.86 9.57
C THR A 228 -4.58 -1.38 10.80
N MET A 229 -4.06 -0.40 11.55
CA MET A 229 -4.84 0.25 12.61
C MET A 229 -6.01 1.05 12.04
N LEU A 230 -5.87 1.70 10.90
CA LEU A 230 -6.97 2.36 10.18
C LEU A 230 -8.03 1.35 9.75
N ALA A 231 -7.65 0.16 9.30
CA ALA A 231 -8.60 -0.92 9.03
C ALA A 231 -9.31 -1.35 10.32
N ILE A 232 -8.58 -1.57 11.41
CA ILE A 232 -9.14 -1.99 12.70
C ILE A 232 -10.04 -0.90 13.29
N SER A 233 -9.64 0.38 13.28
CA SER A 233 -10.43 1.54 13.69
C SER A 233 -11.62 1.75 12.76
N HIS A 234 -11.40 1.51 11.46
CA HIS A 234 -12.36 1.28 10.39
C HIS A 234 -13.55 0.46 10.88
N ILE A 235 -13.22 -0.80 11.15
CA ILE A 235 -14.09 -1.87 11.58
C ILE A 235 -14.72 -1.54 12.94
N SER A 236 -13.93 -1.05 13.90
CA SER A 236 -14.41 -0.69 15.24
C SER A 236 -15.45 0.44 15.20
N ARG A 237 -15.22 1.46 14.37
CA ARG A 237 -16.21 2.51 14.10
C ARG A 237 -17.45 1.94 13.42
N ASN A 238 -17.27 1.05 12.45
CA ASN A 238 -18.39 0.42 11.74
C ASN A 238 -19.28 -0.37 12.69
N ILE A 239 -18.69 -1.16 13.58
CA ILE A 239 -19.38 -1.92 14.62
C ILE A 239 -20.07 -0.98 15.61
N ALA A 240 -19.42 0.11 16.02
CA ALA A 240 -19.97 1.07 16.97
C ALA A 240 -21.15 1.89 16.41
N ILE A 241 -21.11 2.26 15.12
CA ILE A 241 -22.15 3.06 14.45
C ILE A 241 -23.31 2.19 13.96
N ASN A 242 -23.05 1.00 13.44
CA ASN A 242 -24.07 0.10 12.90
C ASN A 242 -24.55 -0.90 13.95
N LYS A 243 -25.38 -0.45 14.92
CA LYS A 243 -26.22 -1.36 15.74
C LYS A 243 -27.34 -2.04 14.92
N ASN A 244 -27.07 -2.42 13.66
CA ASN A 244 -27.95 -3.23 12.84
C ASN A 244 -27.59 -4.71 13.02
N SER A 245 -28.60 -5.43 13.53
CA SER A 245 -28.82 -6.85 13.87
C SER A 245 -27.78 -7.96 13.70
N GLU A 246 -26.72 -7.86 12.90
CA GLU A 246 -25.78 -8.98 12.65
C GLU A 246 -24.47 -8.95 13.45
N PHE A 247 -24.14 -7.82 14.09
CA PHE A 247 -22.86 -7.67 14.81
C PHE A 247 -23.03 -7.11 16.25
N ARG A 248 -24.18 -7.38 16.89
CA ARG A 248 -24.50 -6.84 18.23
C ARG A 248 -23.52 -7.26 19.34
N ASP A 249 -22.81 -8.37 19.16
CA ASP A 249 -21.92 -8.95 20.17
C ASP A 249 -20.43 -8.78 19.88
N VAL A 250 -20.05 -8.02 18.83
CA VAL A 250 -18.64 -7.75 18.56
C VAL A 250 -18.22 -6.52 19.36
N GLU A 251 -17.40 -6.71 20.38
CA GLU A 251 -16.79 -5.58 21.10
C GLU A 251 -15.84 -4.79 20.17
N PRO A 252 -15.94 -3.44 20.12
CA PRO A 252 -14.96 -2.60 19.46
C PRO A 252 -13.55 -2.95 19.96
N MET A 253 -12.60 -3.15 19.04
CA MET A 253 -11.22 -3.54 19.34
C MET A 253 -11.00 -4.92 19.98
N ASN A 254 -11.92 -5.89 19.92
CA ASN A 254 -11.58 -7.24 20.37
C ASN A 254 -10.75 -8.01 19.34
N GLY A 255 -9.43 -8.10 19.56
CA GLY A 255 -8.49 -8.83 18.70
C GLY A 255 -8.82 -10.32 18.50
N LYS A 256 -9.67 -10.91 19.36
CA LYS A 256 -10.11 -12.32 19.21
C LYS A 256 -10.99 -12.55 18.00
N ASN A 257 -11.69 -11.51 17.53
CA ASN A 257 -12.63 -11.60 16.42
C ASN A 257 -12.06 -11.07 15.10
N LEU A 258 -10.78 -10.68 15.07
CA LEU A 258 -10.08 -10.18 13.90
C LEU A 258 -9.02 -11.20 13.47
N LEU A 259 -8.87 -11.46 12.18
CA LEU A 259 -7.77 -12.18 11.57
C LEU A 259 -7.08 -11.27 10.55
N VAL A 260 -5.79 -11.01 10.72
CA VAL A 260 -5.05 -10.01 9.96
C VAL A 260 -3.83 -10.65 9.30
N LEU A 261 -3.80 -10.63 7.97
CA LEU A 261 -2.63 -10.95 7.16
C LEU A 261 -1.98 -9.66 6.67
N SER A 262 -0.75 -9.40 7.10
CA SER A 262 0.02 -8.21 6.76
C SER A 262 1.24 -8.59 5.94
N LEU A 263 1.35 -8.06 4.72
CA LEU A 263 2.39 -8.41 3.76
C LEU A 263 3.31 -7.22 3.47
N GLY A 264 4.58 -7.45 3.75
CA GLY A 264 5.65 -6.51 3.50
C GLY A 264 6.22 -6.53 2.09
N THR A 265 6.89 -5.44 1.69
CA THR A 265 7.71 -5.40 0.46
C THR A 265 9.21 -5.61 0.73
N GLY A 266 9.52 -6.13 1.90
CA GLY A 266 10.87 -6.43 2.37
C GLY A 266 11.66 -5.21 2.84
N THR A 267 12.59 -5.44 3.77
CA THR A 267 13.53 -4.44 4.26
C THR A 267 14.92 -4.70 3.66
N PRO A 268 15.59 -3.63 3.17
CA PRO A 268 16.96 -3.77 2.70
C PRO A 268 17.86 -4.25 3.85
N LYS A 269 18.90 -5.02 3.52
CA LYS A 269 19.96 -5.40 4.47
C LYS A 269 20.43 -4.15 5.24
N GLN A 270 20.66 -4.28 6.55
CA GLN A 270 21.25 -3.22 7.37
C GLN A 270 22.64 -2.88 6.81
N GLU A 271 22.68 -1.99 5.82
CA GLU A 271 23.88 -1.57 5.10
C GLU A 271 24.64 -0.47 5.85
N GLU A 272 24.29 -0.16 7.12
CA GLU A 272 24.77 1.06 7.81
C GLU A 272 24.68 2.29 6.89
N LYS A 273 23.56 2.40 6.16
CA LYS A 273 23.41 3.28 4.99
C LYS A 273 23.84 4.73 5.24
N TYR A 274 23.60 5.19 6.46
CA TYR A 274 23.90 6.53 6.91
C TYR A 274 24.57 6.45 8.29
N ASN A 275 25.57 7.30 8.53
CA ASN A 275 26.19 7.44 9.85
C ASN A 275 26.16 8.90 10.29
N ALA A 276 26.15 9.10 11.61
CA ALA A 276 26.01 10.42 12.20
C ALA A 276 27.16 11.37 11.81
N ALA A 277 28.39 10.87 11.67
CA ALA A 277 29.55 11.67 11.29
C ALA A 277 29.45 12.25 9.87
N ASN A 278 28.80 11.52 8.96
CA ASN A 278 28.52 11.98 7.61
C ASN A 278 27.28 12.89 7.58
N ALA A 279 26.21 12.51 8.28
CA ALA A 279 24.95 13.25 8.31
C ALA A 279 25.06 14.61 9.02
N SER A 280 25.95 14.76 10.00
CA SER A 280 26.21 16.04 10.69
C SER A 280 26.76 17.13 9.76
N LYS A 281 27.30 16.73 8.61
CA LYS A 281 27.82 17.64 7.57
C LYS A 281 26.82 17.86 6.43
N TRP A 282 25.59 17.34 6.54
CA TRP A 282 24.59 17.47 5.49
C TRP A 282 23.84 18.81 5.61
N GLY A 283 23.80 19.55 4.49
CA GLY A 283 22.83 20.63 4.29
C GLY A 283 21.51 20.11 3.73
N LEU A 284 20.55 21.03 3.47
CA LEU A 284 19.20 20.72 2.98
C LEU A 284 19.18 19.76 1.78
N ILE A 285 20.09 19.96 0.81
CA ILE A 285 20.16 19.14 -0.40
C ILE A 285 20.52 17.68 -0.07
N LYS A 286 21.48 17.44 0.83
CA LYS A 286 21.91 16.06 1.17
C LYS A 286 20.87 15.32 2.00
N TRP A 287 20.11 16.02 2.84
CA TRP A 287 18.96 15.42 3.54
C TRP A 287 17.84 14.99 2.59
N MET A 288 17.62 15.76 1.51
CA MET A 288 16.63 15.44 0.48
C MET A 288 17.13 14.42 -0.53
N PHE A 289 18.40 14.51 -0.93
CA PHE A 289 19.02 13.70 -1.95
C PHE A 289 20.50 13.46 -1.68
N ASN A 290 20.88 12.20 -1.44
CA ASN A 290 22.26 11.81 -1.22
C ASN A 290 22.57 10.56 -2.05
N ASN A 291 23.53 10.67 -2.99
CA ASN A 291 24.01 9.56 -3.81
C ASN A 291 22.90 8.75 -4.54
N GLY A 292 21.91 9.44 -5.12
CA GLY A 292 20.81 8.76 -5.82
C GLY A 292 19.70 8.20 -4.92
N ARG A 293 19.80 8.45 -3.60
CA ARG A 293 18.82 8.07 -2.58
C ARG A 293 18.18 9.31 -1.96
N THR A 294 17.09 9.10 -1.22
CA THR A 294 16.29 10.15 -0.57
C THR A 294 16.26 9.91 0.94
N PRO A 295 17.27 10.35 1.71
CA PRO A 295 17.46 9.95 3.11
C PRO A 295 16.26 10.20 4.02
N LEU A 296 15.61 11.37 3.91
CA LEU A 296 14.39 11.65 4.70
C LEU A 296 13.27 10.66 4.39
N ILE A 297 13.02 10.35 3.12
CA ILE A 297 11.98 9.39 2.71
C ILE A 297 12.33 7.98 3.20
N ASP A 298 13.61 7.59 3.11
CA ASP A 298 14.09 6.28 3.61
C ASP A 298 13.88 6.17 5.13
N ILE A 299 14.27 7.19 5.90
CA ILE A 299 14.19 7.20 7.37
C ILE A 299 12.73 7.14 7.84
N TYR A 300 11.87 8.01 7.32
CA TYR A 300 10.45 8.01 7.69
C TYR A 300 9.75 6.73 7.21
N GLY A 301 10.12 6.20 6.04
CA GLY A 301 9.60 4.95 5.51
C GLY A 301 9.93 3.72 6.36
N ASP A 302 11.22 3.53 6.66
CA ASP A 302 11.70 2.38 7.43
C ASP A 302 11.20 2.45 8.90
N ALA A 303 11.21 3.64 9.51
CA ALA A 303 10.76 3.81 10.90
C ALA A 303 9.27 3.49 11.10
N SER A 304 8.41 3.75 10.11
CA SER A 304 6.98 3.49 10.21
C SER A 304 6.66 1.99 10.23
N SER A 305 7.27 1.21 9.32
CA SER A 305 7.00 -0.23 9.23
C SER A 305 7.28 -0.93 10.58
N ASP A 306 8.37 -0.56 11.24
CA ASP A 306 8.79 -1.17 12.50
C ASP A 306 7.90 -0.76 13.68
N VAL A 307 7.55 0.53 13.78
CA VAL A 307 6.66 1.05 14.85
C VAL A 307 5.24 0.51 14.71
N VAL A 308 4.75 0.38 13.47
CA VAL A 308 3.43 -0.18 13.17
C VAL A 308 3.34 -1.65 13.57
N ASP A 309 4.34 -2.46 13.19
CA ASP A 309 4.35 -3.89 13.54
C ASP A 309 4.41 -4.09 15.05
N PHE A 310 5.22 -3.29 15.74
CA PHE A 310 5.28 -3.27 17.20
C PHE A 310 3.91 -2.98 17.82
N HIS A 311 3.22 -1.90 17.41
CA HIS A 311 1.92 -1.53 17.97
C HIS A 311 0.85 -2.61 17.75
N ILE A 312 0.75 -3.17 16.54
CA ILE A 312 -0.24 -4.22 16.26
C ILE A 312 0.08 -5.51 17.02
N SER A 313 1.35 -5.91 17.06
CA SER A 313 1.79 -7.07 17.83
C SER A 313 1.47 -6.92 19.32
N THR A 314 1.75 -5.75 19.91
CA THR A 314 1.38 -5.45 21.30
C THR A 314 -0.13 -5.49 21.52
N LEU A 315 -0.92 -4.96 20.58
CA LEU A 315 -2.39 -4.98 20.66
C LEU A 315 -2.92 -6.43 20.67
N PHE A 316 -2.53 -7.27 19.71
CA PHE A 316 -2.98 -8.66 19.65
C PHE A 316 -2.45 -9.52 20.81
N GLN A 317 -1.25 -9.21 21.33
CA GLN A 317 -0.74 -9.83 22.56
C GLN A 317 -1.59 -9.47 23.77
N SER A 318 -2.02 -8.20 23.89
CA SER A 318 -2.86 -7.76 25.00
C SER A 318 -4.22 -8.47 25.06
N PHE A 319 -4.73 -8.92 23.91
CA PHE A 319 -5.97 -9.70 23.81
C PHE A 319 -5.78 -11.22 23.90
N ASN A 320 -4.54 -11.70 24.09
CA ASN A 320 -4.16 -13.10 24.03
C ASN A 320 -4.52 -13.77 22.68
N SER A 321 -4.43 -13.00 21.59
CA SER A 321 -4.81 -13.39 20.22
C SER A 321 -3.64 -13.29 19.23
N LYS A 322 -2.40 -13.49 19.70
CA LYS A 322 -1.19 -13.35 18.89
C LYS A 322 -1.23 -14.13 17.56
N LYS A 323 -1.89 -15.30 17.54
CA LYS A 323 -2.03 -16.14 16.33
C LYS A 323 -2.90 -15.51 15.24
N ASN A 324 -3.74 -14.55 15.60
CA ASN A 324 -4.65 -13.89 14.66
C ASN A 324 -3.99 -12.76 13.86
N TYR A 325 -2.74 -12.41 14.16
CA TYR A 325 -1.96 -11.45 13.38
C TYR A 325 -0.75 -12.14 12.79
N LEU A 326 -0.72 -12.26 11.45
CA LEU A 326 0.42 -12.77 10.71
C LEU A 326 1.04 -11.66 9.87
N ARG A 327 2.26 -11.26 10.23
CA ARG A 327 3.12 -10.39 9.42
C ARG A 327 4.15 -11.22 8.66
N ILE A 328 4.16 -11.11 7.33
CA ILE A 328 5.21 -11.71 6.49
C ILE A 328 6.06 -10.56 5.94
N GLN A 329 7.32 -10.51 6.40
CA GLN A 329 8.31 -9.51 6.00
C GLN A 329 9.60 -10.21 5.60
N VAL A 330 10.11 -9.91 4.41
CA VAL A 330 11.42 -10.42 3.97
C VAL A 330 12.52 -9.50 4.50
N VAL A 331 13.36 -10.00 5.40
CA VAL A 331 14.50 -9.27 5.96
C VAL A 331 15.80 -9.58 5.21
N ASN A 332 16.76 -8.66 5.26
CA ASN A 332 18.08 -8.81 4.63
C ASN A 332 18.03 -9.03 3.10
N PHE A 333 17.07 -8.37 2.44
CA PHE A 333 16.88 -8.52 1.00
C PHE A 333 17.96 -7.76 0.20
N LEU A 334 18.61 -8.44 -0.75
CA LEU A 334 19.53 -7.86 -1.74
C LEU A 334 18.85 -7.83 -3.12
N PHE A 335 18.54 -6.62 -3.63
CA PHE A 335 17.98 -6.45 -4.97
C PHE A 335 19.12 -6.18 -5.96
N TYR A 336 19.65 -7.22 -6.62
CA TYR A 336 20.60 -7.04 -7.72
C TYR A 336 19.85 -6.80 -9.03
N PHE A 337 19.84 -5.56 -9.52
CA PHE A 337 19.72 -5.34 -10.97
C PHE A 337 21.07 -5.71 -11.57
N TYR A 338 21.22 -6.93 -12.10
CA TYR A 338 22.42 -7.31 -12.81
C TYR A 338 22.63 -6.39 -14.01
N LYS A 339 23.64 -5.54 -13.88
CA LYS A 339 24.21 -4.71 -14.92
C LYS A 339 25.14 -5.59 -15.76
N PHE A 340 24.56 -6.52 -16.51
CA PHE A 340 25.29 -7.29 -17.51
C PHE A 340 24.53 -7.21 -18.81
N GLY A 341 25.17 -6.64 -19.82
CA GLY A 341 24.72 -6.78 -21.19
C GLY A 341 24.72 -8.26 -21.54
N MET A 342 23.54 -8.85 -21.58
CA MET A 342 23.12 -9.93 -22.47
C MET A 342 21.79 -10.48 -21.94
N TYR A 343 20.79 -10.49 -22.81
CA TYR A 343 19.48 -11.12 -22.71
C TYR A 343 19.35 -12.21 -21.63
N THR A 344 18.78 -11.89 -20.46
CA THR A 344 18.09 -12.89 -19.62
C THR A 344 17.09 -12.23 -18.67
N ARG A 345 15.81 -12.57 -18.85
CA ARG A 345 14.70 -12.22 -17.96
C ARG A 345 14.73 -13.12 -16.71
N ARG A 346 15.63 -12.88 -15.75
CA ARG A 346 15.59 -13.58 -14.44
C ARG A 346 15.80 -12.60 -13.29
N ILE A 347 14.81 -12.52 -12.40
CA ILE A 347 15.00 -12.03 -11.03
C ILE A 347 15.44 -13.25 -10.22
N ILE A 348 16.64 -13.21 -9.65
CA ILE A 348 17.15 -14.28 -8.80
C ILE A 348 16.83 -13.90 -7.35
N PHE A 349 15.92 -14.65 -6.72
CA PHE A 349 15.68 -14.57 -5.29
C PHE A 349 16.61 -15.55 -4.57
N SER A 350 17.41 -15.07 -3.63
CA SER A 350 18.08 -15.94 -2.66
C SER A 350 17.36 -15.76 -1.33
N ILE A 351 16.54 -16.75 -0.95
CA ILE A 351 15.84 -16.81 0.33
C ILE A 351 16.58 -17.84 1.18
N PRO A 352 17.30 -17.44 2.24
CA PRO A 352 17.76 -18.39 3.25
C PRO A 352 16.55 -18.76 4.12
N ASN A 353 16.17 -20.04 4.11
CA ASN A 353 15.13 -20.67 4.95
C ASN A 353 13.70 -20.15 4.73
N ALA A 354 12.94 -20.82 3.85
CA ALA A 354 11.49 -20.66 3.78
C ALA A 354 10.82 -21.34 4.99
N ILE A 355 10.04 -20.58 5.75
CA ILE A 355 9.12 -21.11 6.76
C ILE A 355 7.84 -21.54 6.05
N ASP A 356 7.38 -22.76 6.34
CA ASP A 356 6.16 -23.32 5.78
C ASP A 356 4.93 -22.56 6.29
N VAL A 357 4.18 -21.94 5.36
CA VAL A 357 3.03 -21.07 5.64
C VAL A 357 1.73 -21.89 5.76
N SER A 358 1.74 -23.20 5.44
CA SER A 358 0.52 -24.02 5.39
C SER A 358 -0.13 -24.26 6.76
N ASP A 359 0.66 -24.37 7.82
CA ASP A 359 0.17 -24.89 9.10
C ASP A 359 -0.53 -23.82 9.96
N THR A 360 -0.24 -22.54 9.73
CA THR A 360 -0.86 -21.46 10.53
C THR A 360 -2.27 -21.13 10.05
N PHE A 361 -2.57 -21.30 8.75
CA PHE A 361 -3.90 -21.03 8.18
C PHE A 361 -4.85 -22.23 8.22
N ARG A 362 -4.35 -23.48 8.16
CA ARG A 362 -5.19 -24.69 8.27
C ARG A 362 -5.92 -24.79 9.61
N GLY A 363 -5.29 -24.35 10.71
CA GLY A 363 -5.88 -24.45 12.05
C GLY A 363 -6.95 -23.40 12.37
N CYS A 364 -7.06 -22.31 11.60
CA CYS A 364 -8.00 -21.21 11.90
C CYS A 364 -9.23 -21.17 10.98
N LEU A 365 -9.23 -21.91 9.86
CA LEU A 365 -10.36 -21.99 8.93
C LEU A 365 -11.18 -23.28 9.08
N ALA A 366 -10.70 -24.26 9.86
CA ALA A 366 -11.35 -25.55 10.11
C ALA A 366 -12.03 -25.65 11.50
N SER A 367 -12.24 -24.53 12.18
CA SER A 367 -12.94 -24.39 13.47
C SER A 367 -13.90 -23.22 13.40
#